data_AF-A0A212TLS7-F1
#
_entry.id   AF-A0A212TLS7-F1
#
_cell.length_a   1.000
_cell.length_b   1.000
_cell.length_c   1.000
_cell.angle_alpha   90.00
_cell.angle_beta   90.00
_cell.angle_gamma   90.00
#
_symmetry.space_group_name_H-M   'P 1'
#
loop_
_entity.id
_entity.type
_entity.pdbx_description
1 polymer ?
#
loop_
_entity_poly.entity_id
_entity_poly.type
_entity_poly.pdbx_seq_one_letter_code
_entity_poly.pdbx_strand_id
1 'polypeptide(L)'
;MANAAETVCELCERQVRHVSRHHLVPREEGGRHGPTVNLCQPCHSTVHLLLTNRELARRYATVEALRTAEEMQKYLHWIRRSRVEHISNRRKRF
;
A
#
# COMPACT_ATOMS: atom_id res chain seq x y z
N MET A 1 -11.26 -19.85 -19.04
CA MET A 1 -11.16 -18.39 -18.98
C MET A 1 -11.11 -18.01 -17.50
N ALA A 2 -9.93 -17.75 -16.96
CA ALA A 2 -9.82 -17.35 -15.56
C ALA A 2 -10.32 -15.90 -15.46
N ASN A 3 -11.51 -15.72 -14.91
CA ASN A 3 -11.97 -14.43 -14.42
C ASN A 3 -10.85 -13.88 -13.53
N ALA A 4 -10.16 -12.83 -14.00
CA ALA A 4 -9.26 -12.08 -13.16
C ALA A 4 -10.13 -11.51 -12.05
N ALA A 5 -10.11 -12.13 -10.87
CA ALA A 5 -10.90 -11.66 -9.74
C ALA A 5 -10.55 -10.20 -9.51
N GLU A 6 -11.48 -9.30 -9.83
CA GLU A 6 -11.32 -7.86 -9.64
C GLU A 6 -11.30 -7.61 -8.13
N THR A 7 -10.10 -7.59 -7.57
CA THR A 7 -9.87 -7.32 -6.15
C THR A 7 -9.83 -5.82 -5.92
N VAL A 8 -10.26 -5.37 -4.74
CA VAL A 8 -10.21 -3.95 -4.38
C VAL A 8 -8.97 -3.69 -3.55
N CYS A 9 -8.18 -2.68 -3.94
CA CYS A 9 -7.05 -2.21 -3.15
C CYS A 9 -7.56 -1.46 -1.91
N GLU A 10 -7.18 -1.90 -0.72
CA GLU A 10 -7.64 -1.31 0.54
C GLU A 10 -7.03 0.06 0.83
N LEU A 11 -6.07 0.55 0.03
CA LEU A 11 -5.50 1.89 0.19
C LEU A 11 -6.09 2.90 -0.80
N CYS A 12 -6.10 2.57 -2.10
CA CYS A 12 -6.64 3.47 -3.13
C CYS A 12 -8.09 3.21 -3.53
N GLU A 13 -8.71 2.13 -3.03
CA GLU A 13 -10.13 1.77 -3.23
C GLU A 13 -10.51 1.50 -4.70
N ARG A 14 -9.51 1.32 -5.57
CA ARG A 14 -9.73 0.94 -6.96
C ARG A 14 -9.88 -0.57 -7.09
N GLN A 15 -10.73 -0.99 -8.03
CA GLN A 15 -10.71 -2.34 -8.58
C GLN A 15 -9.42 -2.54 -9.38
N VAL A 16 -8.71 -3.63 -9.08
CA VAL A 16 -7.44 -3.99 -9.68
C VAL A 16 -7.41 -5.50 -9.95
N ARG A 17 -6.61 -5.91 -10.95
CA ARG A 17 -6.44 -7.33 -11.26
C ARG A 17 -5.76 -8.13 -10.16
N HIS A 18 -4.83 -7.49 -9.43
CA HIS A 18 -4.02 -8.15 -8.42
C HIS A 18 -3.77 -7.24 -7.22
N VAL A 19 -3.93 -7.82 -6.03
CA VAL A 19 -3.48 -7.26 -4.76
C VAL A 19 -2.45 -8.17 -4.11
N SER A 20 -1.57 -7.55 -3.33
CA SER A 20 -0.56 -8.21 -2.52
C SER A 20 -0.81 -7.89 -1.06
N ARG A 21 -0.65 -8.88 -0.17
CA ARG A 21 -0.76 -8.68 1.27
C ARG A 21 0.47 -7.94 1.78
N HIS A 22 0.24 -6.78 2.38
CA HIS A 22 1.27 -5.94 3.00
C HIS A 22 1.08 -5.92 4.51
N HIS A 23 2.19 -6.04 5.26
CA HIS A 23 2.18 -6.01 6.72
C HIS A 23 2.56 -4.61 7.18
N LEU A 24 1.64 -3.93 7.89
CA LEU A 24 1.88 -2.57 8.37
C LEU A 24 2.86 -2.52 9.55
N VAL A 25 2.94 -3.62 10.32
CA VAL A 25 3.88 -3.76 11.44
C VAL A 25 4.87 -4.89 11.11
N PRO A 26 6.19 -4.66 11.17
CA PRO A 26 7.20 -5.70 11.00
C PRO A 26 7.03 -6.83 12.01
N ARG A 27 7.34 -8.06 11.60
CA ARG A 27 7.24 -9.25 12.46
C ARG A 27 8.07 -9.13 13.75
N GLU A 28 9.18 -8.41 13.69
CA GLU A 28 10.12 -8.21 14.79
C GLU A 28 9.56 -7.30 15.90
N GLU A 29 8.60 -6.44 15.58
CA GLU A 29 7.97 -5.49 16.51
C GLU A 29 6.56 -5.98 16.93
N GLY A 30 6.36 -7.30 16.97
CA GLY A 30 5.08 -7.93 17.34
C GLY A 30 4.08 -8.10 16.19
N GLY A 31 4.45 -7.72 14.96
CA GLY A 31 3.58 -7.77 13.78
C GLY A 31 3.21 -9.17 13.26
N ARG A 32 3.57 -10.25 13.97
CA ARG A 32 3.21 -11.63 13.59
C ARG A 32 1.69 -11.84 13.50
N HIS A 33 0.90 -11.06 14.25
CA HIS A 33 -0.57 -10.97 14.14
C HIS A 33 -1.03 -9.55 13.83
N GLY A 34 -0.12 -8.72 13.31
CA GLY A 34 -0.40 -7.33 12.98
C GLY A 34 -1.41 -7.20 11.84
N PRO A 35 -2.07 -6.04 11.74
CA PRO A 35 -3.02 -5.80 10.66
C PRO A 35 -2.31 -5.87 9.30
N THR A 36 -2.90 -6.69 8.42
CA THR A 36 -2.45 -6.83 7.04
C THR A 36 -3.46 -6.18 6.11
N VAL A 37 -2.95 -5.55 5.05
CA VAL A 37 -3.78 -4.84 4.07
C VAL A 37 -3.49 -5.33 2.66
N ASN A 38 -4.51 -5.41 1.83
CA ASN A 38 -4.41 -5.80 0.44
C ASN A 38 -4.13 -4.57 -0.42
N LEU A 39 -2.90 -4.48 -0.93
CA LEU A 39 -2.44 -3.35 -1.74
C LEU A 39 -2.16 -3.80 -3.17
N CYS A 40 -2.62 -3.01 -4.13
CA CYS A 40 -2.18 -3.17 -5.51
C CYS A 40 -0.69 -2.82 -5.65
N GLN A 41 -0.04 -3.35 -6.69
CA GLN A 41 1.40 -3.13 -6.92
C GLN A 41 1.82 -1.65 -6.82
N PRO A 42 1.10 -0.67 -7.43
CA PRO A 42 1.53 0.71 -7.33
C PRO A 42 1.41 1.29 -5.92
N CYS A 43 0.34 0.94 -5.20
CA CYS A 43 0.18 1.37 -3.82
C CYS A 43 1.25 0.78 -2.92
N HIS A 44 1.54 -0.52 -3.06
CA HIS A 44 2.59 -1.19 -2.28
C HIS A 44 3.97 -0.56 -2.55
N SER A 45 4.30 -0.32 -3.82
CA SER A 45 5.53 0.31 -4.25
C SER A 45 5.67 1.74 -3.72
N THR A 46 4.58 2.52 -3.72
CA THR A 46 4.59 3.89 -3.20
C THR A 46 4.64 3.95 -1.68
N VAL A 47 3.97 3.04 -0.97
CA VAL A 47 4.06 2.95 0.49
C VAL A 47 5.50 2.78 0.93
N HIS A 48 6.23 1.85 0.30
CA HIS A 48 7.66 1.68 0.56
C HIS A 48 8.55 2.76 -0.05
N LEU A 49 8.06 3.64 -0.92
CA LEU A 49 8.82 4.79 -1.43
C LEU A 49 8.74 5.98 -0.47
N LEU A 50 7.54 6.26 0.06
CA LEU A 50 7.26 7.41 0.91
C LEU A 50 7.54 7.12 2.37
N LEU A 51 7.12 5.96 2.87
CA LEU A 51 7.17 5.63 4.29
C LEU A 51 8.21 4.54 4.56
N THR A 52 8.87 4.65 5.71
CA THR A 52 9.73 3.58 6.23
C THR A 52 8.90 2.57 7.05
N ASN A 53 9.42 1.35 7.20
CA ASN A 53 8.78 0.33 8.04
C ASN A 53 8.57 0.81 9.49
N ARG A 54 9.48 1.66 10.00
CA ARG A 54 9.39 2.24 11.35
C ARG A 54 8.25 3.25 11.46
N GLU A 55 7.99 4.04 10.42
CA GLU A 55 6.86 4.97 10.39
C GLU A 55 5.54 4.24 10.25
N LEU A 56 5.50 3.20 9.41
CA LEU A 56 4.34 2.31 9.33
C LEU A 56 4.01 1.68 10.69
N ALA A 57 5.01 1.13 11.38
CA ALA A 57 4.80 0.52 12.69
C ALA A 57 4.36 1.53 13.78
N ARG A 58 4.90 2.75 13.78
CA ARG A 58 4.68 3.72 14.87
C ARG A 58 3.49 4.66 14.67
N ARG A 59 3.26 5.10 13.42
CA ARG A 59 2.28 6.16 13.10
C ARG A 59 1.15 5.65 12.22
N TYR A 60 1.40 4.65 11.36
CA TYR A 60 0.44 4.19 10.36
C TYR A 60 0.18 2.68 10.46
N ALA A 61 0.01 2.21 11.70
CA ALA A 61 -0.17 0.78 11.99
C ALA A 61 -1.53 0.25 11.54
N THR A 62 -2.43 1.08 10.99
CA THR A 62 -3.72 0.68 10.44
C THR A 62 -3.91 1.24 9.03
N VAL A 63 -4.79 0.61 8.24
CA VAL A 63 -5.11 1.08 6.88
C VAL A 63 -5.70 2.49 6.90
N GLU A 64 -6.51 2.80 7.91
CA GLU A 64 -7.13 4.11 8.09
C GLU A 64 -6.08 5.18 8.34
N ALA A 65 -5.14 4.92 9.26
CA ALA A 65 -4.03 5.83 9.52
C ALA A 65 -3.16 6.05 8.27
N LEU A 66 -2.89 4.97 7.52
CA LEU A 66 -2.16 5.05 6.26
C LEU A 66 -2.91 5.86 5.18
N ARG A 67 -4.24 5.73 5.12
CA ARG A 67 -5.10 6.52 4.24
C ARG A 67 -5.16 7.99 4.62
N THR A 68 -4.97 8.33 5.90
CA THR A 68 -4.93 9.71 6.38
C THR A 68 -3.52 10.31 6.40
N ALA A 69 -2.49 9.54 6.06
CA ALA A 69 -1.10 10.03 6.01
C ALA A 69 -0.96 11.18 5.01
N GLU A 70 -0.41 12.31 5.47
CA GLU A 70 -0.27 13.54 4.68
C GLU A 70 0.58 13.30 3.43
N GLU A 71 1.68 12.56 3.57
CA GLU A 71 2.57 12.20 2.46
C GLU A 71 1.85 11.36 1.39
N MET A 72 0.86 10.58 1.80
CA MET A 72 0.08 9.71 0.92
C MET A 72 -1.06 10.46 0.22
N GLN A 73 -1.59 11.55 0.79
CA GLN A 73 -2.77 12.25 0.25
C GLN A 73 -2.64 12.64 -1.22
N LYS A 74 -1.51 13.25 -1.60
CA LYS A 74 -1.24 13.67 -2.98
C LYS A 74 -1.24 12.47 -3.92
N TYR A 75 -0.62 11.38 -3.50
CA TYR A 75 -0.59 10.14 -4.26
C TYR A 75 -1.98 9.50 -4.37
N LEU A 76 -2.73 9.38 -3.27
CA LEU A 76 -4.07 8.79 -3.26
C LEU A 76 -5.03 9.55 -4.18
N HIS A 77 -4.98 10.89 -4.14
CA HIS A 77 -5.79 11.71 -5.03
C HIS A 77 -5.50 11.43 -6.51
N TRP A 78 -4.22 11.33 -6.87
CA TRP A 78 -3.79 11.07 -8.25
C TRP A 78 -4.09 9.63 -8.69
N ILE A 79 -3.73 8.63 -7.87
CA ILE A 79 -3.84 7.23 -8.24
C ILE A 79 -5.30 6.79 -8.37
N ARG A 80 -6.22 7.34 -7.55
CA ARG A 80 -7.67 7.07 -7.65
C ARG A 80 -8.26 7.40 -9.00
N ARG A 81 -7.71 8.41 -9.70
CA ARG A 81 -8.16 8.85 -11.02
C ARG A 81 -7.38 8.20 -12.16
N SER A 82 -6.25 7.59 -11.84
CA SER A 82 -5.34 6.98 -12.80
C SER A 82 -5.67 5.51 -13.04
N ARG A 83 -5.49 5.03 -14.27
CA ARG A 83 -5.64 3.62 -14.66
C ARG A 83 -4.31 2.83 -14.59
N VAL A 84 -3.39 3.29 -13.74
CA VAL A 84 -2.08 2.66 -13.58
C VAL A 84 -2.24 1.36 -12.79
N GLU A 85 -1.88 0.26 -13.44
CA GLU A 85 -1.84 -1.09 -12.84
C GLU A 85 -0.45 -1.44 -12.30
N HIS A 86 0.61 -0.81 -12.82
CA HIS A 86 1.99 -1.07 -12.42
C HIS A 86 2.86 0.20 -12.41
N ILE A 87 3.62 0.42 -11.34
CA ILE A 87 4.63 1.49 -11.23
C ILE A 87 5.97 0.91 -10.78
N SER A 88 7.03 1.26 -11.50
CA SER A 88 8.40 0.91 -11.14
C SER A 88 9.04 2.07 -10.36
N ASN A 89 8.81 2.12 -9.05
CA ASN A 89 9.51 3.07 -8.18
C ASN A 89 10.92 2.52 -7.90
N ARG A 90 11.92 3.04 -8.64
CA ARG A 90 13.31 2.81 -8.26
C ARG A 90 13.65 3.72 -7.08
N ARG A 91 13.50 3.25 -5.84
CA ARG A 91 14.33 3.82 -4.75
C ARG A 91 15.77 3.56 -5.18
N LYS A 92 16.54 4.61 -5.47
CA LYS A 92 18.01 4.49 -5.51
C LYS A 92 18.40 3.98 -4.13
N ARG A 93 18.75 2.69 -4.05
CA ARG A 93 19.55 2.18 -2.94
C ARG A 93 20.86 2.96 -3.02
N PHE A 94 21.03 3.94 -2.15
CA PHE A 94 22.35 4.48 -1.85
C PHE A 94 23.07 3.47 -0.96
#